data_AF-A0AAN6XZX7-F1
#
_entry.id   AF-A0AAN6XZX7-F1
#
_cell.length_a   1.000
_cell.length_b   1.000
_cell.length_c   1.000
_cell.angle_alpha   90.00
_cell.angle_beta   90.00
_cell.angle_gamma   90.00
#
_symmetry.space_group_name_H-M   'P 1'
#
loop_
_entity.id
_entity.type
_entity.pdbx_description
1 polymer ?
#
loop_
_entity_poly.entity_id
_entity_poly.type
_entity_poly.pdbx_seq_one_letter_code
_entity_poly.pdbx_strand_id
1 'polypeptide(L)'
;TSWTGRKPSSATTLLWHGRLGHPGAAALANLPESSTGVVLRGPAAYECPDSGMAKARRQTRRTPREITQNVGEVIAIDFLD
;
A
#
# COMPACT_ATOMS: atom_id res chain seq x y z
N THR A 1 -27.87 2.33 34.94
CA THR A 1 -27.63 2.05 33.51
C THR A 1 -26.81 0.77 33.39
N SER A 2 -27.42 -0.37 33.04
CA SER A 2 -26.68 -1.63 32.86
C SER A 2 -25.98 -1.61 31.50
N TRP A 3 -24.76 -1.09 31.46
CA TRP A 3 -23.90 -1.17 30.28
C TRP A 3 -23.46 -2.62 30.09
N THR A 4 -24.09 -3.34 29.15
CA THR A 4 -23.53 -4.59 28.65
C THR A 4 -22.42 -4.22 27.67
N GLY A 5 -21.17 -4.21 28.13
CA GLY A 5 -20.04 -3.86 27.28
C GLY A 5 -20.02 -4.70 26.00
N ARG A 6 -19.83 -4.04 24.86
CA ARG A 6 -19.65 -4.76 23.58
C ARG A 6 -18.52 -5.75 23.71
N LYS A 7 -18.78 -7.00 23.33
CA LYS A 7 -17.74 -8.03 23.26
C LYS A 7 -16.61 -7.56 22.34
N PRO A 8 -15.34 -7.82 22.68
CA PRO A 8 -14.22 -7.41 21.85
C PRO A 8 -14.33 -8.04 20.46
N SER A 9 -14.22 -7.21 19.43
CA SER A 9 -14.18 -7.63 18.04
C SER A 9 -12.73 -7.96 17.66
N SER A 10 -12.33 -9.19 17.93
CA SER A 10 -11.04 -9.69 17.47
C SER A 10 -11.10 -10.02 15.97
N ALA A 11 -10.29 -9.36 15.16
CA ALA A 11 -10.21 -9.63 13.73
C ALA A 11 -8.80 -9.37 13.20
N THR A 12 -8.50 -9.98 12.06
CA THR A 12 -7.21 -9.76 11.39
C THR A 12 -7.10 -8.33 10.89
N THR A 13 -5.87 -7.81 10.86
CA THR A 13 -5.58 -6.46 10.36
C THR A 13 -6.09 -6.26 8.93
N LEU A 14 -6.05 -7.31 8.10
CA LEU A 14 -6.58 -7.30 6.72
C LEU A 14 -8.11 -7.14 6.67
N LEU A 15 -8.85 -7.74 7.61
CA LEU A 15 -10.31 -7.60 7.66
C LEU A 15 -10.71 -6.16 8.02
N TRP A 16 -10.02 -5.56 8.99
CA TRP A 16 -10.23 -4.14 9.34
C TRP A 16 -9.81 -3.21 8.20
N HIS A 17 -8.72 -3.54 7.49
CA HIS A 17 -8.29 -2.82 6.30
C HIS A 17 -9.39 -2.76 5.23
N GLY A 18 -10.00 -3.89 4.87
CA GLY A 18 -11.10 -3.90 3.90
C GLY A 18 -12.34 -3.15 4.39
N ARG A 19 -12.75 -3.35 5.64
CA ARG A 19 -13.96 -2.73 6.21
C ARG A 19 -13.90 -1.22 6.33
N LEU A 20 -12.71 -0.67 6.59
CA LEU A 20 -12.50 0.75 6.83
C LEU A 20 -12.09 1.52 5.56
N GLY A 21 -12.16 0.89 4.38
CA GLY A 21 -11.84 1.55 3.10
C GLY A 21 -10.35 1.60 2.79
N HIS A 22 -9.63 0.51 3.02
CA HIS A 22 -8.20 0.36 2.73
C HIS A 22 -7.26 1.40 3.37
N PRO A 23 -7.41 1.72 4.68
CA PRO A 23 -6.50 2.63 5.36
C PRO A 23 -5.08 2.06 5.41
N GLY A 24 -4.09 2.95 5.45
CA GLY A 24 -2.68 2.57 5.55
C GLY A 24 -2.33 1.86 6.86
N ALA A 25 -1.18 1.19 6.89
CA ALA A 25 -0.72 0.42 8.05
C ALA A 25 -0.64 1.25 9.34
N ALA A 26 -0.19 2.51 9.27
CA ALA A 26 -0.11 3.39 10.43
C ALA A 26 -1.50 3.72 11.01
N ALA A 27 -2.50 3.95 10.16
CA ALA A 27 -3.87 4.19 10.61
C ALA A 27 -4.49 2.95 11.25
N LEU A 28 -4.17 1.75 10.74
CA LEU A 28 -4.58 0.49 11.35
C LEU A 28 -3.88 0.23 12.69
N ALA A 29 -2.60 0.59 12.83
CA ALA A 29 -1.85 0.41 14.08
C ALA A 29 -2.48 1.19 15.25
N ASN A 30 -3.03 2.37 14.98
CA ASN A 30 -3.68 3.23 15.99
C ASN A 30 -5.16 2.86 16.24
N LEU A 31 -5.69 1.83 15.57
CA LEU A 31 -7.10 1.44 15.69
C LEU A 31 -7.49 0.96 17.11
N PRO A 32 -6.67 0.17 17.83
CA PRO A 32 -6.99 -0.26 19.20
C PRO A 32 -7.02 0.89 20.21
N GLU A 33 -6.21 1.93 20.01
CA GLU A 33 -6.17 3.11 20.87
C GLU A 33 -7.35 4.05 20.60
N SER A 34 -7.76 4.16 19.34
CA SER A 34 -8.85 5.06 18.91
C SER A 34 -10.25 4.44 19.00
N SER A 35 -10.37 3.12 19.21
CA SER A 35 -11.66 2.41 19.18
C SER A 35 -11.80 1.41 20.33
N THR A 36 -12.97 1.39 20.98
CA THR A 36 -13.24 0.45 22.09
C THR A 36 -13.50 -0.97 21.59
N GLY A 37 -12.83 -1.95 22.19
CA GLY A 37 -13.07 -3.37 21.95
C GLY A 37 -12.45 -3.92 20.66
N VAL A 38 -11.58 -3.16 19.99
CA VAL A 38 -10.82 -3.67 18.83
C VAL A 38 -9.61 -4.45 19.31
N VAL A 39 -9.46 -5.69 18.83
CA VAL A 39 -8.25 -6.49 19.03
C VAL A 39 -7.71 -6.87 17.66
N LEU A 40 -6.55 -6.32 17.30
CA LEU A 40 -5.86 -6.63 16.05
C LEU A 40 -5.08 -7.93 16.19
N ARG A 41 -5.16 -8.78 15.16
CA ARG A 41 -4.40 -10.03 15.05
C ARG A 41 -3.62 -10.09 13.73
N GLY A 42 -2.37 -10.56 13.81
CA GLY A 42 -1.53 -10.83 12.64
C GLY A 42 -0.80 -9.61 12.05
N PRO A 43 0.00 -9.82 10.98
CA PRO A 43 0.86 -8.78 10.40
C PRO A 43 0.08 -7.64 9.74
N ALA A 44 0.75 -6.51 9.54
CA ALA A 44 0.17 -5.28 8.99
C ALA A 44 -0.30 -5.46 7.52
N ALA A 45 -1.30 -4.65 7.11
CA ALA A 45 -2.04 -4.72 5.84
C ALA A 45 -1.25 -4.41 4.55
N TYR A 46 0.05 -4.68 4.51
CA TYR A 46 0.90 -4.34 3.36
C TYR A 46 0.64 -5.22 2.12
N GLU A 47 0.03 -6.40 2.30
CA GLU A 47 -0.20 -7.40 1.24
C GLU A 47 -1.58 -7.29 0.57
N CYS A 48 -2.34 -6.21 0.78
CA CYS A 48 -3.64 -6.06 0.11
C CYS A 48 -3.45 -5.85 -1.41
N PRO A 49 -3.96 -6.76 -2.27
CA PRO A 49 -3.81 -6.66 -3.73
C PRO A 49 -4.42 -5.37 -4.30
N ASP A 50 -5.60 -4.98 -3.79
CA ASP A 50 -6.32 -3.79 -4.24
C ASP A 50 -5.53 -2.51 -3.93
N SER A 51 -4.98 -2.41 -2.72
CA SER A 51 -4.09 -1.30 -2.34
C SER A 51 -2.82 -1.29 -3.17
N GLY A 52 -2.26 -2.46 -3.48
CA GLY A 52 -1.07 -2.59 -4.33
C GLY A 52 -1.30 -2.06 -5.74
N MET A 53 -2.43 -2.43 -6.35
CA MET A 53 -2.84 -1.94 -7.67
C MET A 53 -3.17 -0.44 -7.64
N ALA A 54 -3.98 0.01 -6.69
CA ALA A 54 -4.43 1.40 -6.63
C ALA A 54 -3.29 2.39 -6.30
N LYS A 55 -2.28 1.95 -5.52
CA LYS A 55 -1.13 2.78 -5.12
C LYS A 55 0.14 2.44 -5.91
N ALA A 56 0.03 1.63 -6.96
CA ALA A 56 1.15 1.30 -7.82
C ALA A 56 1.74 2.59 -8.38
N ARG A 57 2.98 2.90 -7.98
CA ARG A 57 3.74 4.00 -8.58
C ARG A 57 4.80 3.43 -9.51
N ARG A 58 5.00 4.06 -10.66
CA ARG A 58 6.08 3.71 -11.58
C ARG A 58 7.42 3.83 -10.85
N GLN A 59 8.09 2.71 -10.64
CA GLN A 59 9.50 2.73 -10.23
C GLN A 59 10.33 3.05 -11.47
N THR A 60 10.80 4.29 -11.56
CA THR A 60 11.60 4.72 -12.70
C THR A 60 13.06 4.33 -12.45
N ARG A 61 13.56 3.34 -13.20
CA ARG A 61 14.99 3.03 -13.24
C ARG A 61 15.70 4.17 -13.96
N ARG A 62 16.57 4.88 -13.25
CA ARG A 62 17.40 5.99 -13.79
C ARG A 62 18.81 5.54 -14.13
N THR A 63 18.97 4.33 -14.62
CA THR A 63 20.29 3.88 -15.05
C THR A 63 20.70 4.68 -16.29
N PRO A 64 21.91 5.27 -16.32
CA PRO A 64 22.41 5.93 -17.51
C PRO A 64 22.34 5.00 -18.71
N ARG A 65 21.97 5.54 -19.88
CA ARG A 65 22.13 4.81 -21.12
C ARG A 65 23.63 4.69 -21.41
N GLU A 66 24.06 3.52 -21.83
CA GLU A 66 25.42 3.32 -22.35
C GLU A 66 25.46 3.98 -23.74
N ILE A 67 26.18 5.10 -23.84
CA ILE A 67 26.38 5.81 -25.11
C ILE A 67 27.66 5.25 -25.71
N THR A 68 27.51 4.51 -26.80
CA THR A 68 28.65 4.05 -27.59
C THR A 68 29.29 5.25 -28.31
N GLN A 69 30.63 5.30 -28.31
CA GLN A 69 31.39 6.46 -28.77
C GLN A 69 31.74 6.42 -30.27
N ASN A 70 31.48 5.29 -30.95
CA ASN A 70 31.83 5.18 -32.36
C ASN A 70 30.77 5.84 -33.25
N VAL A 71 31.24 6.55 -34.26
CA VAL A 71 30.38 7.24 -35.23
C VAL A 71 29.51 6.22 -35.97
N GLY A 72 28.20 6.46 -36.01
CA GLY A 72 27.23 5.63 -36.72
C GLY A 72 26.74 4.38 -35.98
N GLU A 73 27.16 4.15 -34.74
CA GLU A 73 26.82 2.94 -33.99
C GLU A 73 25.38 2.94 -33.45
N VAL A 74 24.85 4.11 -33.08
CA VAL A 74 23.47 4.26 -32.59
C VAL A 74 22.84 5.50 -33.22
N ILE A 75 21.65 5.32 -33.80
CA ILE A 75 20.80 6.40 -34.30
C ILE A 75 19.47 6.30 -33.56
N ALA A 76 19.07 7.35 -32.85
CA ALA A 76 17.74 7.47 -32.27
C ALA A 76 16.87 8.35 -33.15
N ILE A 77 15.77 7.81 -33.66
CA ILE A 77 14.78 8.53 -34.47
C ILE A 77 13.48 8.54 -33.69
N ASP A 78 12.88 9.72 -33.54
CA ASP A 78 11.57 9.89 -32.91
C ASP A 78 10.73 10.85 -33.76
N PHE A 79 9.43 10.66 -33.77
CA PHE A 79 8.49 11.50 -34.50
C PHE A 79 7.73 12.39 -33.51
N LEU A 80 7.64 13.67 -33.82
CA LEU A 80 6.83 14.63 -33.08
C LEU A 80 5.62 14.96 -33.95
N ASP A 81 4.43 14.66 -33.43
CA ASP A 81 3.14 15.13 -33.99
C ASP A 81 2.89 16.61 -33.67
#